data_AF-A0A5B7IUM7-F1
#
_entry.id   AF-A0A5B7IUM7-F1
#
_cell.length_a   1.000
_cell.length_b   1.000
_cell.length_c   1.000
_cell.angle_alpha   90.00
_cell.angle_beta   90.00
_cell.angle_gamma   90.00
#
_symmetry.space_group_name_H-M   'P 1'
#
loop_
_entity.id
_entity.type
_entity.pdbx_description
1 polymer ?
#
loop_
_entity_poly.entity_id
_entity_poly.type
_entity_poly.pdbx_seq_one_letter_code
_entity_poly.pdbx_strand_id
1 'polypeptide(L)' 'MIYGENAHSNLHHSVAFECHTQDGTDPAKLLERHVGHPGYECYTPNMPPEFYLCERFLINWAIGSEVSEA' A
#
# COMPACT_ATOMS: atom_id res chain seq x y z
N MET A 1 3.61 -6.16 5.40
CA MET A 1 4.68 -5.40 6.08
C MET A 1 4.12 -4.40 7.09
N ILE A 2 3.12 -4.79 7.89
CA ILE A 2 2.54 -3.98 8.99
C ILE A 2 2.76 -4.67 10.35
N TYR A 3 3.43 -5.81 10.33
CA TYR A 3 3.63 -6.70 11.45
C TYR A 3 5.07 -7.24 11.37
N GLY A 4 5.68 -7.51 12.52
CA GLY A 4 7.06 -7.99 12.63
C GLY A 4 7.71 -7.54 13.94
N GLU A 5 8.84 -8.16 14.29
CA GLU A 5 9.65 -7.70 15.42
C GLU A 5 10.06 -6.23 15.19
N ASN A 6 9.90 -5.40 16.21
CA ASN A 6 10.19 -3.95 16.19
C ASN A 6 9.24 -3.08 15.35
N ALA A 7 8.14 -3.63 14.82
CA ALA A 7 7.16 -2.82 14.10
C ALA A 7 6.63 -1.66 14.97
N HIS A 8 6.37 -1.90 16.26
CA HIS A 8 5.92 -0.87 17.20
C HIS A 8 6.91 0.29 17.41
N SER A 9 8.22 0.06 17.27
CA SER A 9 9.23 1.11 17.45
C SER A 9 9.59 1.84 16.16
N ASN A 10 9.49 1.16 15.01
CA ASN A 10 10.04 1.65 13.75
C ASN A 10 8.97 2.07 12.72
N LEU A 11 7.74 1.57 12.83
CA LEU A 11 6.66 1.92 11.92
C LEU A 11 5.97 3.20 12.38
N HIS A 12 6.26 4.31 11.71
CA HIS A 12 5.70 5.62 12.05
C HIS A 12 4.44 5.97 11.25
N HIS A 13 4.27 5.38 10.06
CA HIS A 13 3.18 5.68 9.12
C HIS A 13 2.92 4.45 8.25
N SER A 14 1.65 4.07 8.09
CA SER A 14 1.20 3.05 7.15
C SER A 14 0.02 3.55 6.34
N VAL A 15 -0.01 3.20 5.06
CA VAL A 15 -1.06 3.57 4.11
C VAL A 15 -1.53 2.36 3.33
N ALA A 16 -2.81 2.29 3.02
CA ALA A 16 -3.37 1.35 2.06
C ALA A 16 -4.11 2.14 0.99
N PHE A 17 -3.89 1.76 -0.26
CA PHE A 17 -4.48 2.41 -1.43
C PHE A 17 -5.47 1.48 -2.12
N GLU A 18 -6.48 2.08 -2.72
CA GLU A 18 -7.31 1.46 -3.74
C GLU A 18 -6.72 1.80 -5.12
N CYS A 19 -6.60 0.78 -5.98
CA CYS A 19 -6.01 0.90 -7.31
C CYS A 19 -7.09 0.90 -8.39
N HIS A 20 -6.95 1.78 -9.38
CA HIS A 20 -7.91 1.93 -10.48
C HIS A 20 -7.16 2.06 -11.81
N THR A 21 -7.64 1.37 -12.85
CA THR A 21 -7.17 1.59 -14.22
C THR A 21 -8.06 2.62 -14.92
N GLN A 22 -7.47 3.48 -15.75
CA GLN A 22 -8.24 4.48 -16.49
C GLN A 22 -9.06 3.89 -17.65
N ASP A 23 -8.67 2.73 -18.18
CA ASP A 23 -9.29 2.08 -19.35
C ASP A 23 -10.36 1.04 -18.98
N GLY A 24 -10.67 0.88 -17.69
CA GLY A 24 -11.63 -0.09 -17.18
C GLY A 24 -11.11 -1.54 -17.12
N THR A 25 -9.81 -1.75 -17.36
CA THR A 25 -9.18 -3.06 -17.13
C THR A 25 -9.23 -3.44 -15.66
N ASP A 26 -9.56 -4.68 -15.33
CA ASP A 26 -9.54 -5.13 -13.93
C ASP A 26 -8.11 -5.01 -13.33
N PRO A 27 -7.87 -4.14 -12.33
CA PRO A 27 -6.56 -3.98 -11.69
C PRO A 27 -6.02 -5.28 -11.09
N ALA A 28 -6.92 -6.19 -10.67
CA ALA A 28 -6.52 -7.48 -10.09
C ALA A 28 -5.66 -8.29 -11.07
N LYS A 29 -5.95 -8.23 -12.38
CA LYS A 29 -5.16 -8.95 -13.40
C LYS A 29 -3.70 -8.49 -13.46
N LEU A 30 -3.42 -7.24 -13.10
CA LEU A 30 -2.06 -6.67 -13.10
C LEU A 30 -1.36 -6.90 -11.75
N LEU A 31 -2.12 -6.82 -10.66
CA LEU A 31 -1.59 -6.79 -9.29
C LEU A 31 -1.52 -8.18 -8.63
N GLU A 32 -2.34 -9.15 -9.05
CA GLU A 32 -2.41 -10.49 -8.44
C GLU A 32 -1.05 -11.19 -8.43
N ARG A 33 -0.21 -10.93 -9.44
CA ARG A 33 1.15 -11.48 -9.54
C ARG A 33 2.07 -11.11 -8.36
N HIS A 34 1.73 -10.07 -7.61
CA HIS A 34 2.49 -9.62 -6.44
C HIS A 34 1.99 -10.21 -5.13
N VAL A 35 0.86 -10.93 -5.14
CA VAL A 35 0.36 -11.61 -3.95
C VAL A 35 1.38 -12.66 -3.51
N GLY A 36 1.76 -12.61 -2.23
CA GLY A 36 2.79 -13.47 -1.65
C GLY A 36 4.22 -12.96 -1.81
N HIS A 37 4.46 -11.88 -2.58
CA HIS A 37 5.76 -11.23 -2.63
C HIS A 37 6.02 -10.45 -1.32
N PRO A 38 7.27 -10.41 -0.79
CA PRO A 38 7.58 -9.68 0.44
C PRO A 38 7.37 -8.16 0.34
N GLY A 39 7.36 -7.62 -0.87
CA GLY A 39 7.15 -6.21 -1.17
C GLY A 39 8.28 -5.60 -2.00
N TYR A 40 8.12 -4.33 -2.37
CA TYR A 40 9.10 -3.56 -3.14
C TYR A 40 9.37 -2.24 -2.42
N GLU A 41 10.54 -1.65 -2.65
CA GLU A 41 10.87 -0.34 -2.11
C GLU A 41 10.14 0.77 -2.89
N CYS A 42 9.32 1.54 -2.18
CA CYS A 42 8.60 2.67 -2.76
C CYS A 42 9.55 3.76 -3.28
N TYR A 43 9.15 4.44 -4.36
CA TYR A 43 9.89 5.57 -4.96
C TYR A 43 11.32 5.24 -5.42
N THR A 44 11.59 3.97 -5.70
CA THR A 44 12.84 3.51 -6.32
C THR A 44 12.55 2.97 -7.72
N PRO A 45 13.56 2.85 -8.59
CA PRO A 45 13.40 2.15 -9.87
C PRO A 45 12.96 0.67 -9.75
N ASN A 46 13.05 0.07 -8.56
CA ASN A 46 12.58 -1.29 -8.28
C ASN A 46 11.06 -1.37 -8.03
N MET A 47 10.37 -0.23 -7.92
CA MET A 47 8.92 -0.19 -7.75
C MET A 47 8.22 -0.54 -9.07
N PRO A 48 7.39 -1.61 -9.12
CA PRO A 48 6.62 -1.95 -10.31
C PRO A 48 5.70 -0.81 -10.77
N PRO A 49 5.63 -0.53 -12.09
CA PRO A 49 4.89 0.61 -12.61
C PRO A 49 3.37 0.54 -12.35
N GLU A 50 2.79 -0.66 -12.27
CA GLU A 50 1.37 -0.84 -11.95
C GLU A 50 0.99 -0.32 -10.56
N PHE A 51 1.93 -0.16 -9.63
CA PHE A 51 1.62 0.44 -8.32
C PHE A 51 1.33 1.94 -8.40
N TYR A 52 1.70 2.61 -9.50
CA TYR A 52 1.29 4.01 -9.74
C TYR A 52 -0.20 4.15 -10.06
N LEU A 53 -0.92 3.05 -10.28
CA LEU A 53 -2.38 3.06 -10.45
C LEU A 53 -3.13 3.18 -9.11
N CYS A 54 -2.41 3.16 -7.99
CA CYS A 54 -2.95 3.12 -6.64
C CYS A 54 -2.85 4.49 -5.95
N GLU A 55 -3.77 5.39 -6.27
CA GLU A 55 -3.70 6.80 -5.82
C GLU A 55 -4.74 7.15 -4.74
N ARG A 56 -5.78 6.34 -4.58
CA ARG A 56 -6.87 6.64 -3.64
C ARG A 56 -6.58 6.01 -2.28
N PHE A 57 -6.43 6.82 -1.25
CA PHE A 57 -6.26 6.32 0.12
C PHE A 57 -7.53 5.59 0.61
N LEU A 58 -7.35 4.35 1.04
CA LEU A 58 -8.36 3.56 1.75
C LEU A 58 -8.10 3.57 3.26
N ILE A 59 -6.83 3.44 3.65
CA ILE A 59 -6.39 3.54 5.04
C ILE A 59 -5.20 4.48 5.10
N ASN A 60 -5.18 5.35 6.10
CA ASN A 60 -4.05 6.21 6.40
C ASN A 60 -3.90 6.28 7.92
N TRP A 61 -2.81 5.73 8.45
CA TRP A 61 -2.54 5.66 9.88
C TRP A 61 -1.15 6.18 10.17
N ALA A 62 -1.01 7.08 11.15
CA ALA A 62 0.28 7.53 11.65
C ALA A 62 0.39 7.36 13.17
N ILE A 63 1.61 7.42 13.69
CA ILE A 63 1.83 7.40 15.13
C ILE A 63 1.07 8.55 15.80
N GLY A 64 0.34 8.21 16.88
CA GLY A 64 -0.51 9.16 17.59
C GLY A 64 -1.89 9.39 16.94
N SER A 65 -2.21 8.75 15.82
CA SER A 65 -3.57 8.74 15.29
C SER A 65 -4.52 8.03 16.26
N GLU A 66 -5.62 8.69 16.60
CA GLU A 66 -6.76 8.07 17.27
C GLU A 66 -7.72 7.51 16.24
N VAL A 67 -8.53 6.53 16.64
CA VAL A 67 -9.60 6.02 15.77
C VAL A 67 -10.62 7.15 15.66
N SER A 68 -10.82 7.68 14.45
CA SER A 68 -11.95 8.57 14.21
C SER A 68 -13.22 7.73 14.26
N GLU A 69 -14.07 7.94 15.27
CA GLU A 69 -15.46 7.50 15.19
C GLU A 69 -16.10 8.19 13.98
N ALA A 70 -16.68 7.40 13.08
CA ALA A 70 -17.41 7.86 11.91
C ALA A 70 -18.86 8.15 12.26
#